data_AF-A0A9X2G5L9-F1
#
_entry.id   AF-A0A9X2G5L9-F1
#
_cell.length_a   1.000
_cell.length_b   1.000
_cell.length_c   1.000
_cell.angle_alpha   90.00
_cell.angle_beta   90.00
_cell.angle_gamma   90.00
#
_symmetry.space_group_name_H-M   'P 1'
#
loop_
_entity.id
_entity.type
_entity.pdbx_description
1 polymer ?
#
loop_
_entity_poly.entity_id
_entity_poly.type
_entity_poly.pdbx_seq_one_letter_code
_entity_poly.pdbx_strand_id
1 'polypeptide(L)'
;MRISHTRRAVAVATAATLALTALGGVAGNAADEPVSTPVPVVTPDGALFSYVVNTDRATARDTALAVKAITRADGVVVQTWPQIGVVVVHSANGSFREDVVAADRFGVVESVGVTRTVSPTEGTPGTDAPAGTQRGKAVVGQAKKDTVGGTVDGPSLSAAADDPGEVTQWDMQMIKADQAIDVNDGSSRVTVGVLDSGIEASHPDLAGQVDAKQSVNCTDGGRPDLSRTGWLPTTSDHGTHVAGTIAAARNGTGIVGVAPGVRLASVKVVNDDGFIYPEYAVCGFVWAGLRHMDVTNNSYYVDPFMYWCEDQPDQRAAKEAVRRAVEFSTRRGVVHAAAAGNAATDLANNTTDTSSPNDSTPIQRVINSGCEDIPAELDGVVTVSSLTQTTALSSFSNRGLDVIDVAAPGSSILSTELDGTWGLKSGTSMASPHVAGVLALLKSAHPRWSPARLEAAVRTQADDHECTTASGPACVGTPANNSYYGEGIADALEAVTP
;
A
#
# COMPACT_ATOMS: atom_id res chain seq x y z
N MET A 1 -57.72 2.85 -48.57
CA MET A 1 -58.21 4.13 -49.15
C MET A 1 -59.17 4.77 -48.17
N ARG A 2 -58.87 6.01 -47.72
CA ARG A 2 -59.68 6.97 -46.94
C ARG A 2 -59.95 6.61 -45.46
N ILE A 3 -59.31 7.25 -44.46
CA ILE A 3 -59.20 8.66 -44.02
C ILE A 3 -60.29 9.08 -43.02
N SER A 4 -59.80 9.40 -41.81
CA SER A 4 -60.23 10.36 -40.78
C SER A 4 -61.61 10.28 -40.13
N HIS A 5 -61.61 10.35 -38.78
CA HIS A 5 -62.23 11.46 -38.07
C HIS A 5 -61.38 11.95 -36.89
N THR A 6 -61.21 13.26 -36.87
CA THR A 6 -60.56 14.13 -35.89
C THR A 6 -61.53 14.51 -34.77
N ARG A 7 -61.02 14.75 -33.55
CA ARG A 7 -61.53 15.83 -32.67
C ARG A 7 -60.39 16.52 -31.93
N ARG A 8 -60.53 17.85 -31.90
CA ARG A 8 -59.60 18.90 -31.46
C ARG A 8 -59.60 19.10 -29.94
N ALA A 9 -58.47 19.55 -29.41
CA ALA A 9 -58.36 20.51 -28.30
C ALA A 9 -57.00 21.22 -28.46
N VAL A 10 -56.95 22.37 -29.14
CA VAL A 10 -56.84 23.73 -28.58
C VAL A 10 -55.65 23.89 -27.64
N ALA A 11 -54.62 24.54 -28.17
CA ALA A 11 -53.45 25.04 -27.44
C ALA A 11 -53.81 26.34 -26.70
N VAL A 12 -53.31 26.47 -25.47
CA VAL A 12 -53.04 27.75 -24.83
C VAL A 12 -51.60 27.69 -24.33
N ALA A 13 -50.78 28.58 -24.87
CA ALA A 13 -49.39 28.75 -24.49
C ALA A 13 -49.28 29.68 -23.29
N THR A 14 -48.47 29.31 -22.30
CA THR A 14 -47.82 30.24 -21.39
C THR A 14 -46.34 29.89 -21.33
N ALA A 15 -45.53 30.87 -21.73
CA ALA A 15 -44.08 30.81 -21.74
C ALA A 15 -43.53 30.78 -20.31
N ALA A 16 -42.69 29.79 -20.01
CA ALA A 16 -41.77 29.84 -18.89
C ALA A 16 -40.34 29.81 -19.48
N THR A 17 -39.70 30.97 -19.43
CA THR A 17 -38.27 31.15 -19.72
C THR A 17 -37.45 30.37 -18.71
N LEU A 18 -36.83 29.26 -19.13
CA LEU A 18 -35.71 28.67 -18.38
C LEU A 18 -34.49 29.56 -18.57
N ALA A 19 -34.12 30.27 -17.52
CA ALA A 19 -32.80 30.87 -17.39
C ALA A 19 -31.79 29.73 -17.22
N LEU A 20 -31.02 29.48 -18.29
CA LEU A 20 -29.84 28.62 -18.23
C LEU A 20 -28.74 29.42 -17.51
N THR A 21 -28.63 29.28 -16.20
CA THR A 21 -27.43 29.72 -15.48
C THR A 21 -26.29 28.82 -15.90
N ALA A 22 -25.45 29.31 -16.82
CA ALA A 22 -24.14 28.75 -17.08
C ALA A 22 -23.32 28.91 -15.79
N LEU A 23 -23.26 27.85 -14.99
CA LEU A 23 -22.15 27.65 -14.07
C LEU A 23 -20.92 27.44 -14.97
N GLY A 24 -20.15 28.50 -15.15
CA GLY A 24 -18.84 28.44 -15.75
C GLY A 24 -17.98 27.50 -14.91
N GLY A 25 -17.87 26.26 -15.36
CA GLY A 25 -16.73 25.43 -15.00
C GLY A 25 -15.50 26.20 -15.43
N VAL A 26 -14.66 26.56 -14.47
CA VAL A 26 -13.27 26.88 -14.77
C VAL A 26 -12.68 25.56 -15.22
N ALA A 27 -12.80 25.26 -16.52
CA ALA A 27 -11.84 24.40 -17.18
C ALA A 27 -10.52 25.14 -16.99
N GLY A 28 -9.77 24.75 -15.95
CA GLY A 28 -8.36 25.07 -15.89
C GLY A 28 -7.79 24.62 -17.21
N ASN A 29 -7.23 25.56 -17.97
CA ASN A 29 -6.44 25.19 -19.13
C ASN A 29 -5.42 24.18 -18.62
N ALA A 30 -5.50 22.93 -19.06
CA ALA A 30 -4.35 22.05 -19.11
C ALA A 30 -3.37 22.77 -20.04
N ALA A 31 -2.57 23.67 -19.47
CA ALA A 31 -1.35 24.10 -20.11
C ALA A 31 -0.56 22.80 -20.36
N ASP A 32 0.02 22.65 -21.55
CA ASP A 32 0.85 21.49 -21.90
C ASP A 32 1.94 21.34 -20.83
N GLU A 33 1.70 20.51 -19.82
CA GLU A 33 2.73 20.14 -18.86
C GLU A 33 3.88 19.49 -19.62
N PRO A 34 5.13 19.68 -19.17
CA PRO A 34 6.26 19.04 -19.82
C PRO A 34 6.10 17.52 -19.83
N VAL A 35 6.44 16.89 -20.95
CA VAL A 35 6.57 15.43 -21.03
C VAL A 35 7.59 14.98 -19.98
N SER A 36 7.28 13.92 -19.25
CA SER A 36 8.17 13.41 -18.21
C SER A 36 9.49 12.94 -18.83
N THR A 37 10.59 13.05 -18.09
CA THR A 37 11.90 12.59 -18.56
C THR A 37 11.92 11.06 -18.62
N PRO A 38 12.07 10.44 -19.82
CA PRO A 38 12.18 9.00 -19.93
C PRO A 38 13.43 8.51 -19.20
N VAL A 39 13.30 7.40 -18.49
CA VAL A 39 14.45 6.67 -17.95
C VAL A 39 14.77 5.55 -18.94
N PRO A 40 15.91 5.61 -19.66
CA PRO A 40 16.24 4.58 -20.64
C PRO A 40 16.48 3.25 -19.95
N VAL A 41 15.62 2.26 -20.18
CA VAL A 41 15.87 0.88 -19.78
C VAL A 41 16.37 0.12 -21.00
N VAL A 42 17.66 -0.23 -20.97
CA VAL A 42 18.25 -1.06 -22.02
C VAL A 42 18.06 -2.51 -21.62
N THR A 43 17.46 -3.32 -22.49
CA THR A 43 17.26 -4.76 -22.29
C THR A 43 18.08 -5.52 -23.35
N PRO A 44 19.38 -5.79 -23.11
CA PRO A 44 20.20 -6.51 -24.08
C PRO A 44 19.79 -7.98 -24.19
N ASP A 45 19.94 -8.56 -25.38
CA ASP A 45 19.80 -10.01 -25.56
C ASP A 45 20.71 -10.80 -24.59
N GLY A 46 20.12 -11.79 -23.93
CA GLY A 46 20.78 -12.64 -22.95
C GLY A 46 20.78 -12.10 -21.52
N ALA A 47 20.39 -10.84 -21.30
CA ALA A 47 20.20 -10.29 -19.95
C ALA A 47 18.74 -10.50 -19.52
N LEU A 48 18.54 -11.07 -18.33
CA LEU A 48 17.20 -11.36 -17.80
C LEU A 48 16.55 -10.06 -17.28
N PHE A 49 15.31 -9.79 -17.67
CA PHE A 49 14.50 -8.68 -17.16
C PHE A 49 13.11 -9.15 -16.75
N SER A 50 12.51 -8.43 -15.80
CA SER A 50 11.13 -8.63 -15.34
C SER A 50 10.18 -7.68 -16.05
N TYR A 51 9.03 -8.20 -16.46
CA TYR A 51 7.99 -7.49 -17.18
C TYR A 51 6.63 -7.80 -16.57
N VAL A 52 5.71 -6.84 -16.71
CA VAL A 52 4.28 -7.11 -16.65
C VAL A 52 3.68 -7.05 -18.05
N VAL A 53 2.74 -7.96 -18.30
CA VAL A 53 1.88 -7.96 -19.49
C VAL A 53 0.44 -7.85 -19.01
N ASN A 54 -0.19 -6.73 -19.34
CA ASN A 54 -1.59 -6.46 -19.02
C ASN A 54 -2.47 -6.84 -20.20
N THR A 55 -3.62 -7.45 -19.90
CA THR A 55 -4.61 -7.82 -20.90
C THR A 55 -5.80 -6.86 -20.89
N ASP A 56 -6.40 -6.62 -22.04
CA ASP A 56 -7.54 -5.69 -22.20
C ASP A 56 -8.74 -6.04 -21.31
N ARG A 57 -8.92 -7.33 -21.02
CA ARG A 57 -9.97 -7.81 -20.11
C ARG A 57 -9.40 -8.78 -19.08
N ALA A 58 -9.73 -8.52 -17.82
CA ALA A 58 -9.41 -9.39 -16.68
C ALA A 58 -10.20 -10.71 -16.73
N THR A 59 -9.80 -11.64 -17.60
CA THR A 59 -10.42 -12.96 -17.77
C THR A 59 -9.39 -14.06 -17.95
N ALA A 60 -9.69 -15.27 -17.45
CA ALA A 60 -8.84 -16.44 -17.65
C ALA A 60 -8.55 -16.75 -19.13
N ARG A 61 -9.49 -16.42 -20.03
CA ARG A 61 -9.31 -16.61 -21.46
C ARG A 61 -8.25 -15.66 -22.02
N ASP A 62 -8.40 -14.36 -21.78
CA ASP A 62 -7.50 -13.35 -22.36
C ASP A 62 -6.10 -13.50 -21.75
N THR A 63 -5.99 -13.79 -20.45
CA THR A 63 -4.71 -14.15 -19.82
C THR A 63 -4.07 -15.37 -20.47
N ALA A 64 -4.83 -16.45 -20.72
CA ALA A 64 -4.28 -17.63 -21.39
C ALA A 64 -3.86 -17.37 -22.86
N LEU A 65 -4.50 -16.43 -23.54
CA LEU A 65 -4.10 -16.01 -24.88
C LEU A 65 -2.84 -15.14 -24.85
N ALA A 66 -2.72 -14.22 -23.90
CA ALA A 66 -1.52 -13.43 -23.66
C ALA A 66 -0.32 -14.32 -23.32
N VAL A 67 -0.49 -15.34 -22.47
CA VAL A 67 0.56 -16.34 -22.17
C VAL A 67 1.08 -17.00 -23.45
N LYS A 68 0.23 -17.30 -24.44
CA LYS A 68 0.69 -17.86 -25.73
C LYS A 68 1.44 -16.85 -26.59
N ALA A 69 1.19 -15.55 -26.45
CA ALA A 69 1.98 -14.51 -27.10
C ALA A 69 3.36 -14.39 -26.41
N ILE A 70 3.35 -14.31 -25.08
CA ILE A 70 4.55 -14.31 -24.21
C ILE A 70 5.50 -15.46 -24.54
N THR A 71 5.00 -16.71 -24.57
CA THR A 71 5.85 -17.88 -24.86
C THR A 71 6.42 -17.84 -26.28
N ARG A 72 5.73 -17.24 -27.25
CA ARG A 72 6.25 -17.10 -28.63
C ARG A 72 7.27 -15.98 -28.77
N ALA A 73 7.33 -15.08 -27.80
CA ALA A 73 8.32 -14.01 -27.68
C ALA A 73 9.49 -14.40 -26.74
N ASP A 74 9.65 -15.69 -26.44
CA ASP A 74 10.69 -16.22 -25.54
C ASP A 74 10.59 -15.75 -24.08
N GLY A 75 9.39 -15.37 -23.63
CA GLY A 75 9.13 -15.06 -22.22
C GLY A 75 8.76 -16.29 -21.38
N VAL A 76 9.21 -16.29 -20.14
CA VAL A 76 8.88 -17.27 -19.10
C VAL A 76 7.90 -16.66 -18.12
N VAL A 77 6.70 -17.24 -18.04
CA VAL A 77 5.66 -16.79 -17.11
C VAL A 77 6.07 -17.13 -15.68
N VAL A 78 6.17 -16.11 -14.83
CA VAL A 78 6.45 -16.25 -13.40
C VAL A 78 5.15 -16.44 -12.62
N GLN A 79 4.16 -15.57 -12.88
CA GLN A 79 2.88 -15.60 -12.18
C GLN A 79 1.78 -15.00 -13.05
N THR A 80 0.58 -15.60 -13.02
CA THR A 80 -0.61 -15.07 -13.70
C THR A 80 -1.66 -14.63 -12.68
N TRP A 81 -2.29 -13.49 -12.93
CA TRP A 81 -3.39 -12.96 -12.15
C TRP A 81 -4.61 -12.67 -13.04
N PRO A 82 -5.35 -13.70 -13.48
CA PRO A 82 -6.47 -13.50 -14.41
C PRO A 82 -7.56 -12.56 -13.91
N GLN A 83 -7.78 -12.51 -12.60
CA GLN A 83 -8.76 -11.64 -11.94
C GLN A 83 -8.47 -10.14 -12.09
N ILE A 84 -7.25 -9.78 -12.47
CA ILE A 84 -6.83 -8.42 -12.81
C ILE A 84 -6.23 -8.31 -14.22
N GLY A 85 -6.20 -9.41 -14.97
CA GLY A 85 -5.63 -9.41 -16.32
C GLY A 85 -4.14 -9.06 -16.35
N VAL A 86 -3.36 -9.50 -15.36
CA VAL A 86 -1.91 -9.23 -15.28
C VAL A 86 -1.13 -10.55 -15.37
N VAL A 87 -0.03 -10.54 -16.10
CA VAL A 87 0.96 -11.63 -16.12
C VAL A 87 2.33 -11.06 -15.81
N VAL A 88 3.00 -11.60 -14.78
CA VAL A 88 4.41 -11.34 -14.48
C VAL A 88 5.26 -12.31 -15.29
N VAL A 89 6.25 -11.78 -16.00
CA VAL A 89 7.06 -12.52 -16.97
C VAL A 89 8.52 -12.15 -16.80
N HIS A 90 9.40 -13.13 -16.86
CA HIS A 90 10.83 -12.88 -17.07
C HIS A 90 11.22 -13.23 -18.50
N SER A 91 12.08 -12.44 -19.12
CA SER A 91 12.60 -12.72 -20.46
C SER A 91 14.05 -12.27 -20.59
N ALA A 92 14.82 -13.01 -21.38
CA ALA A 92 16.17 -12.63 -21.81
C ALA A 92 16.21 -12.18 -23.28
N ASN A 93 15.06 -12.04 -23.92
CA ASN A 93 14.91 -11.49 -25.26
C ASN A 93 14.91 -9.96 -25.18
N GLY A 94 15.88 -9.31 -25.81
CA GLY A 94 16.02 -7.85 -25.79
C GLY A 94 14.98 -7.09 -26.62
N SER A 95 14.18 -7.81 -27.42
CA SER A 95 13.02 -7.26 -28.15
C SER A 95 11.69 -7.78 -27.60
N PHE A 96 11.67 -8.26 -26.35
CA PHE A 96 10.53 -8.98 -25.77
C PHE A 96 9.20 -8.19 -25.88
N ARG A 97 9.22 -6.88 -25.59
CA ARG A 97 8.02 -6.03 -25.67
C ARG A 97 7.42 -6.05 -27.07
N GLU A 98 8.24 -5.75 -28.07
CA GLU A 98 7.83 -5.70 -29.48
C GLU A 98 7.35 -7.07 -29.95
N ASP A 99 8.06 -8.13 -29.55
CA ASP A 99 7.76 -9.49 -29.95
C ASP A 99 6.46 -10.02 -29.33
N VAL A 100 6.12 -9.65 -28.08
CA VAL A 100 4.82 -9.99 -27.49
C VAL A 100 3.68 -9.34 -28.27
N VAL A 101 3.82 -8.05 -28.61
CA VAL A 101 2.79 -7.31 -29.38
C VAL A 101 2.66 -7.90 -30.79
N ALA A 102 3.77 -8.19 -31.47
CA ALA A 102 3.74 -8.83 -32.79
C ALA A 102 3.20 -10.27 -32.73
N ALA A 103 3.45 -10.97 -31.63
CA ALA A 103 2.91 -12.30 -31.41
C ALA A 103 1.42 -12.27 -31.08
N ASP A 104 0.85 -11.21 -30.53
CA ASP A 104 -0.56 -11.20 -30.12
C ASP A 104 -1.55 -11.25 -31.30
N ARG A 105 -1.95 -12.48 -31.67
CA ARG A 105 -2.87 -12.75 -32.79
C ARG A 105 -4.32 -12.38 -32.49
N PHE A 106 -4.66 -12.20 -31.21
CA PHE A 106 -6.05 -12.03 -30.77
C PHE A 106 -6.36 -10.62 -30.29
N GLY A 107 -5.35 -9.74 -30.21
CA GLY A 107 -5.51 -8.37 -29.72
C GLY A 107 -6.08 -8.37 -28.31
N VAL A 108 -5.44 -9.13 -27.42
CA VAL A 108 -5.78 -9.23 -25.99
C VAL A 108 -4.74 -8.58 -25.09
N VAL A 109 -3.54 -8.27 -25.61
CA VAL A 109 -2.48 -7.60 -24.89
C VAL A 109 -2.69 -6.09 -24.99
N GLU A 110 -2.92 -5.46 -23.84
CA GLU A 110 -3.15 -4.03 -23.72
C GLU A 110 -1.83 -3.27 -23.58
N SER A 111 -0.94 -3.78 -22.74
CA SER A 111 0.38 -3.18 -22.50
C SER A 111 1.38 -4.24 -22.04
N VAL A 112 2.64 -3.96 -22.35
CA VAL A 112 3.82 -4.69 -21.86
C VAL A 112 4.75 -3.64 -21.30
N GLY A 113 5.41 -3.89 -20.17
CA GLY A 113 6.44 -2.98 -19.67
C GLY A 113 7.37 -3.65 -18.68
N VAL A 114 8.62 -3.23 -18.71
CA VAL A 114 9.64 -3.65 -17.75
C VAL A 114 9.32 -3.07 -16.38
N THR A 115 9.50 -3.86 -15.33
CA THR A 115 9.16 -3.45 -13.95
C THR A 115 10.37 -2.97 -13.15
N ARG A 116 11.58 -3.21 -13.65
CA ARG A 116 12.87 -2.87 -13.01
C ARG A 116 13.82 -2.27 -14.04
N THR A 117 14.87 -1.57 -13.59
CA THR A 117 15.95 -1.13 -14.50
C THR A 117 17.16 -2.06 -14.49
N VAL A 118 17.14 -3.08 -13.61
CA VAL A 118 18.19 -4.11 -13.49
C VAL A 118 17.62 -5.52 -13.58
N SER A 119 18.50 -6.51 -13.80
CA SER A 119 18.13 -7.91 -13.81
C SER A 119 17.66 -8.40 -12.43
N PRO A 120 16.60 -9.23 -12.34
CA PRO A 120 16.18 -9.85 -11.09
C PRO A 120 17.32 -10.70 -10.48
N THR A 121 17.72 -10.37 -9.25
CA THR A 121 18.83 -11.04 -8.55
C THR A 121 18.42 -12.43 -8.07
N GLU A 122 17.13 -12.66 -7.87
CA GLU A 122 16.52 -13.94 -7.51
C GLU A 122 16.41 -14.92 -8.70
N GLY A 123 16.66 -14.47 -9.93
CA GLY A 123 16.51 -15.29 -11.13
C GLY A 123 15.05 -15.49 -11.55
N THR A 124 14.73 -16.60 -12.23
CA THR A 124 13.34 -16.92 -12.64
C THR A 124 12.73 -18.00 -11.73
N PRO A 125 11.75 -17.66 -10.89
CA PRO A 125 11.15 -18.58 -9.94
C PRO A 125 10.58 -19.86 -10.59
N GLY A 126 10.84 -21.02 -9.98
CA GLY A 126 10.29 -22.30 -10.43
C GLY A 126 10.91 -22.88 -11.71
N THR A 127 11.92 -22.23 -12.28
CA THR A 127 12.92 -22.90 -13.13
C THR A 127 14.08 -23.29 -12.23
N ASP A 128 14.60 -24.51 -12.33
CA ASP A 128 15.72 -24.96 -11.50
C ASP A 128 16.97 -24.09 -11.75
N ALA A 129 17.10 -22.98 -11.01
CA ALA A 129 18.34 -22.23 -10.94
C ALA A 129 19.34 -23.04 -10.10
N PRO A 130 20.58 -23.26 -10.57
CA PRO A 130 21.56 -24.05 -9.84
C PRO A 130 21.86 -23.42 -8.49
N ALA A 131 21.87 -24.24 -7.44
CA ALA A 131 22.26 -23.82 -6.09
C ALA A 131 23.68 -23.21 -6.08
N GLY A 132 23.76 -21.91 -5.83
CA GLY A 132 24.98 -21.14 -5.58
C GLY A 132 24.71 -19.67 -5.91
N THR A 133 24.71 -18.70 -5.01
CA THR A 133 25.41 -18.56 -3.74
C THR A 133 24.62 -17.57 -2.89
N GLN A 134 23.78 -18.06 -1.99
CA GLN A 134 23.24 -17.26 -0.89
C GLN A 134 23.93 -17.76 0.39
N ARG A 135 25.06 -17.13 0.74
CA ARG A 135 25.59 -17.19 2.11
C ARG A 135 25.05 -15.98 2.88
N GLY A 136 23.74 -15.95 3.09
CA GLY A 136 23.20 -15.32 4.30
C GLY A 136 23.61 -16.19 5.48
N LYS A 137 24.32 -15.63 6.46
CA LYS A 137 24.55 -16.34 7.71
C LYS A 137 23.18 -16.63 8.32
N ALA A 138 22.76 -17.89 8.29
CA ALA A 138 21.68 -18.35 9.14
C ALA A 138 22.06 -18.02 10.59
N VAL A 139 21.33 -17.09 11.21
CA VAL A 139 21.32 -16.97 12.66
C VAL A 139 20.56 -18.19 13.15
N VAL A 140 21.30 -19.27 13.40
CA VAL A 140 20.79 -20.43 14.12
C VAL A 140 20.69 -20.02 15.59
N GLY A 141 19.55 -19.44 15.96
CA GLY A 141 19.14 -19.36 17.35
C GLY A 141 18.84 -20.78 17.84
N GLN A 142 19.75 -21.35 18.62
CA GLN A 142 19.55 -22.65 19.27
C GLN A 142 18.32 -22.59 20.18
N ALA A 143 17.24 -23.27 19.79
CA ALA A 143 16.14 -23.58 20.68
C ALA A 143 16.67 -24.49 21.81
N LYS A 144 16.87 -23.93 23.00
CA LYS A 144 17.02 -24.73 24.21
C LYS A 144 15.68 -25.35 24.55
N LYS A 145 15.67 -26.69 24.58
CA LYS A 145 14.53 -27.51 24.90
C LYS A 145 14.53 -27.79 26.40
N ASP A 146 13.94 -26.90 27.19
CA ASP A 146 13.67 -27.20 28.59
C ASP A 146 12.25 -27.75 28.73
N THR A 147 12.21 -29.00 29.18
CA THR A 147 10.99 -29.77 29.43
C THR A 147 10.55 -29.49 30.86
N VAL A 148 9.43 -28.80 31.05
CA VAL A 148 8.71 -28.82 32.33
C VAL A 148 7.27 -29.17 32.04
N GLY A 149 6.90 -30.40 32.39
CA GLY A 149 5.52 -30.82 32.49
C GLY A 149 4.87 -30.12 33.69
N GLY A 150 3.78 -29.42 33.43
CA GLY A 150 2.89 -28.87 34.43
C GLY A 150 1.50 -28.75 33.84
N THR A 151 0.59 -29.62 34.27
CA THR A 151 -0.85 -29.40 34.11
C THR A 151 -1.24 -28.20 34.97
N VAL A 152 -1.80 -27.16 34.36
CA VAL A 152 -2.47 -26.10 35.10
C VAL A 152 -3.73 -25.67 34.35
N ASP A 153 -4.80 -25.69 35.13
CA ASP A 153 -6.16 -25.28 34.81
C ASP A 153 -6.22 -23.89 34.16
N GLY A 154 -7.25 -23.68 33.35
CA GLY A 154 -7.46 -22.45 32.59
C GLY A 154 -7.47 -21.21 33.50
N PRO A 155 -6.84 -20.09 33.08
CA PRO A 155 -6.90 -18.88 33.87
C PRO A 155 -8.19 -18.12 33.58
N SER A 156 -8.89 -17.83 34.67
CA SER A 156 -9.75 -16.67 34.84
C SER A 156 -9.03 -15.40 34.38
N LEU A 157 -9.78 -14.47 33.79
CA LEU A 157 -9.40 -13.09 33.51
C LEU A 157 -8.92 -12.40 34.80
N SER A 158 -7.62 -12.43 35.08
CA SER A 158 -6.99 -11.37 35.89
C SER A 158 -6.64 -10.25 34.93
N ALA A 159 -6.98 -9.00 35.28
CA ALA A 159 -6.48 -7.84 34.57
C ALA A 159 -4.95 -7.98 34.43
N ALA A 160 -4.45 -8.06 33.19
CA ALA A 160 -3.02 -7.96 32.96
C ALA A 160 -2.53 -6.64 33.58
N ALA A 161 -1.34 -6.63 34.17
CA ALA A 161 -0.72 -5.36 34.52
C ALA A 161 -0.54 -4.54 33.25
N ASP A 162 -0.71 -3.22 33.32
CA ASP A 162 -0.49 -2.33 32.17
C ASP A 162 0.94 -2.52 31.63
N ASP A 163 1.09 -2.41 30.31
CA ASP A 163 2.37 -2.66 29.66
C ASP A 163 3.30 -1.46 29.95
N PRO A 164 4.56 -1.69 30.37
CA PRO A 164 5.42 -0.61 30.88
C PRO A 164 5.64 0.55 29.89
N GLY A 165 5.54 0.29 28.59
CA GLY A 165 5.72 1.24 27.51
C GLY A 165 4.52 2.16 27.26
N GLU A 166 3.30 1.77 27.68
CA GLU A 166 2.06 2.55 27.44
C GLU A 166 2.20 4.00 27.91
N VAL A 167 2.83 4.22 29.06
CA VAL A 167 3.01 5.56 29.64
C VAL A 167 3.98 6.45 28.85
N THR A 168 4.81 5.86 27.98
CA THR A 168 5.81 6.56 27.16
C THR A 168 5.40 6.74 25.70
N GLN A 169 4.33 6.06 25.26
CA GLN A 169 3.80 6.12 23.90
C GLN A 169 2.94 7.38 23.70
N TRP A 170 3.62 8.53 23.57
CA TRP A 170 2.97 9.82 23.29
C TRP A 170 2.16 9.80 21.98
N ASP A 171 2.60 8.97 21.04
CA ASP A 171 2.01 8.73 19.74
C ASP A 171 0.60 8.14 19.89
N MET A 172 0.44 7.14 20.77
CA MET A 172 -0.86 6.55 21.08
C MET A 172 -1.79 7.57 21.76
N GLN A 173 -1.26 8.41 22.66
CA GLN A 173 -2.04 9.48 23.32
C GLN A 173 -2.49 10.56 22.34
N MET A 174 -1.66 10.93 21.36
CA MET A 174 -1.98 11.97 20.37
C MET A 174 -3.22 11.60 19.54
N ILE A 175 -3.34 10.33 19.17
CA ILE A 175 -4.49 9.82 18.42
C ILE A 175 -5.56 9.19 19.32
N LYS A 176 -5.45 9.36 20.65
CA LYS A 176 -6.39 8.84 21.66
C LYS A 176 -6.56 7.30 21.62
N ALA A 177 -5.58 6.56 21.14
CA ALA A 177 -5.60 5.10 21.09
C ALA A 177 -5.59 4.47 22.49
N ASP A 178 -4.89 5.08 23.44
CA ASP A 178 -4.90 4.71 24.86
C ASP A 178 -6.31 4.70 25.47
N GLN A 179 -7.16 5.63 25.04
CA GLN A 179 -8.57 5.70 25.44
C GLN A 179 -9.45 4.75 24.63
N ALA A 180 -9.16 4.58 23.34
CA ALA A 180 -9.94 3.73 22.44
C ALA A 180 -9.93 2.26 22.88
N ILE A 181 -8.76 1.74 23.29
CA ILE A 181 -8.61 0.33 23.69
C ILE A 181 -9.41 -0.04 24.96
N ASP A 182 -9.73 0.94 25.81
CA ASP A 182 -10.59 0.73 26.98
C ASP A 182 -12.08 0.63 26.60
N VAL A 183 -12.45 1.11 25.41
CA VAL A 183 -13.82 0.99 24.84
C VAL A 183 -13.93 -0.27 23.98
N ASN A 184 -13.00 -0.44 23.04
CA ASN A 184 -12.91 -1.57 22.12
C ASN A 184 -11.48 -1.66 21.58
N ASP A 185 -10.76 -2.70 21.97
CA ASP A 185 -9.39 -2.97 21.54
C ASP A 185 -9.30 -3.57 20.13
N GLY A 186 -10.44 -3.83 19.48
CA GLY A 186 -10.54 -4.40 18.15
C GLY A 186 -11.12 -5.81 18.18
N SER A 187 -11.08 -6.48 17.03
CA SER A 187 -11.64 -7.83 16.90
C SER A 187 -10.65 -8.76 16.20
N SER A 188 -10.44 -9.94 16.78
CA SER A 188 -9.63 -11.00 16.17
C SER A 188 -10.22 -11.57 14.86
N ARG A 189 -11.40 -11.11 14.45
CA ARG A 189 -11.98 -11.36 13.12
C ARG A 189 -11.49 -10.37 12.05
N VAL A 190 -10.90 -9.26 12.47
CA VAL A 190 -10.29 -8.27 11.59
C VAL A 190 -8.84 -8.64 11.38
N THR A 191 -8.41 -8.72 10.12
CA THR A 191 -7.00 -8.96 9.76
C THR A 191 -6.40 -7.76 9.05
N VAL A 192 -5.29 -7.25 9.57
CA VAL A 192 -4.47 -6.22 8.92
C VAL A 192 -3.29 -6.87 8.20
N GLY A 193 -3.22 -6.71 6.88
CA GLY A 193 -2.08 -7.08 6.08
C GLY A 193 -0.96 -6.04 6.18
N VAL A 194 0.17 -6.41 6.76
CA VAL A 194 1.37 -5.57 6.78
C VAL A 194 2.19 -5.92 5.54
N LEU A 195 2.07 -5.10 4.50
CA LEU A 195 2.83 -5.25 3.26
C LEU A 195 4.20 -4.61 3.46
N ASP A 196 5.20 -5.40 3.85
CA ASP A 196 6.48 -4.87 4.32
C ASP A 196 7.63 -5.90 4.22
N SER A 197 8.68 -5.77 5.04
CA SER A 197 9.88 -6.62 5.06
C SER A 197 9.72 -7.93 5.82
N GLY A 198 8.53 -8.21 6.37
CA GLY A 198 8.23 -9.37 7.19
C GLY A 198 8.01 -9.00 8.66
N ILE A 199 7.40 -9.91 9.43
CA ILE A 199 7.13 -9.71 10.86
C ILE A 199 7.81 -10.80 11.69
N GLU A 200 8.58 -10.42 12.72
CA GLU A 200 9.06 -11.36 13.73
C GLU A 200 7.91 -11.79 14.66
N ALA A 201 7.17 -12.81 14.24
CA ALA A 201 6.01 -13.31 15.00
C ALA A 201 6.36 -13.93 16.37
N SER A 202 7.65 -14.11 16.68
CA SER A 202 8.13 -14.56 17.99
C SER A 202 8.42 -13.42 18.97
N HIS A 203 8.36 -12.16 18.52
CA HIS A 203 8.50 -11.00 19.41
C HIS A 203 7.46 -11.07 20.54
N PRO A 204 7.80 -10.81 21.82
CA PRO A 204 6.87 -10.94 22.95
C PRO A 204 5.53 -10.24 22.73
N ASP A 205 5.53 -9.00 22.22
CA ASP A 205 4.30 -8.23 21.97
C ASP A 205 3.55 -8.65 20.70
N LEU A 206 4.17 -9.42 19.80
CA LEU A 206 3.52 -9.91 18.56
C LEU A 206 3.22 -11.41 18.62
N ALA A 207 3.66 -12.08 19.69
CA ALA A 207 3.45 -13.49 19.92
C ALA A 207 1.95 -13.77 20.01
N GLY A 208 1.44 -14.47 19.00
CA GLY A 208 0.01 -14.77 18.90
C GLY A 208 -0.83 -13.68 18.23
N GLN A 209 -0.25 -12.59 17.72
CA GLN A 209 -0.95 -11.60 16.88
C GLN A 209 -0.92 -11.95 15.40
N VAL A 210 0.16 -12.57 14.93
CA VAL A 210 0.37 -12.88 13.51
C VAL A 210 -0.32 -14.19 13.09
N ASP A 211 -1.21 -14.12 12.12
CA ASP A 211 -1.83 -15.26 11.44
C ASP A 211 -0.94 -15.78 10.29
N ALA A 212 -0.06 -16.72 10.63
CA ALA A 212 0.84 -17.37 9.67
C ALA A 212 0.14 -18.03 8.47
N LYS A 213 -1.16 -18.36 8.54
CA LYS A 213 -1.90 -18.95 7.41
C LYS A 213 -2.30 -17.90 6.39
N GLN A 214 -2.44 -16.65 6.83
CA GLN A 214 -2.72 -15.51 5.96
C GLN A 214 -1.46 -14.82 5.44
N SER A 215 -0.31 -15.05 6.08
CA SER A 215 0.99 -14.53 5.64
C SER A 215 1.49 -15.16 4.32
N VAL A 216 2.32 -14.40 3.60
CA VAL A 216 2.92 -14.80 2.31
C VAL A 216 4.24 -14.07 2.09
N ASN A 217 5.13 -14.66 1.30
CA ASN A 217 6.24 -13.95 0.69
C ASN A 217 6.01 -13.73 -0.80
N CYS A 218 6.17 -12.49 -1.26
CA CYS A 218 6.01 -12.07 -2.64
C CYS A 218 7.33 -11.70 -3.32
N THR A 219 8.47 -11.77 -2.63
CA THR A 219 9.77 -11.33 -3.14
C THR A 219 10.49 -12.34 -4.05
N ASP A 220 9.86 -13.49 -4.31
CA ASP A 220 10.32 -14.48 -5.30
C ASP A 220 9.74 -14.13 -6.68
N GLY A 221 10.20 -13.03 -7.28
CA GLY A 221 9.73 -12.55 -8.59
C GLY A 221 8.23 -12.22 -8.67
N GLY A 222 7.57 -11.89 -7.55
CA GLY A 222 6.12 -11.67 -7.50
C GLY A 222 5.29 -12.96 -7.47
N ARG A 223 5.94 -14.13 -7.34
CA ARG A 223 5.27 -15.41 -7.12
C ARG A 223 5.02 -15.61 -5.62
N PRO A 224 3.78 -15.95 -5.20
CA PRO A 224 3.50 -16.27 -3.81
C PRO A 224 4.29 -17.50 -3.31
N ASP A 225 5.17 -17.29 -2.32
CA ASP A 225 5.77 -18.34 -1.51
C ASP A 225 5.03 -18.48 -0.18
N LEU A 226 4.50 -19.69 0.06
CA LEU A 226 3.74 -20.08 1.24
C LEU A 226 4.56 -20.94 2.20
N SER A 227 5.89 -20.95 2.02
CA SER A 227 6.79 -21.62 2.94
C SER A 227 6.57 -21.09 4.36
N ARG A 228 6.74 -21.99 5.33
CA ARG A 228 6.43 -21.70 6.75
C ARG A 228 7.16 -20.47 7.29
N THR A 229 8.32 -20.16 6.73
CA THR A 229 9.22 -19.09 7.19
C THR A 229 9.44 -18.00 6.15
N GLY A 230 8.89 -18.12 4.93
CA GLY A 230 9.20 -17.18 3.84
C GLY A 230 8.78 -15.75 4.14
N TRP A 231 7.70 -15.57 4.91
CA TRP A 231 7.17 -14.25 5.30
C TRP A 231 7.88 -13.64 6.52
N LEU A 232 8.83 -14.35 7.14
CA LEU A 232 9.61 -13.80 8.24
C LEU A 232 10.59 -12.72 7.75
N PRO A 233 10.98 -11.78 8.62
CA PRO A 233 12.01 -10.81 8.30
C PRO A 233 13.36 -11.50 8.10
N THR A 234 14.19 -10.89 7.26
CA THR A 234 15.50 -11.40 6.84
C THR A 234 16.58 -10.39 7.18
N THR A 235 16.53 -9.20 6.57
CA THR A 235 17.55 -8.16 6.71
C THR A 235 17.05 -6.87 7.34
N SER A 236 15.74 -6.75 7.58
CA SER A 236 15.11 -5.51 8.03
C SER A 236 14.08 -5.79 9.12
N ASP A 237 14.07 -4.94 10.15
CA ASP A 237 13.12 -4.94 11.25
C ASP A 237 11.89 -4.05 10.97
N HIS A 238 11.87 -3.35 9.83
CA HIS A 238 10.88 -2.34 9.49
C HIS A 238 9.43 -2.85 9.59
N GLY A 239 9.12 -4.00 8.98
CA GLY A 239 7.79 -4.60 9.06
C GLY A 239 7.40 -5.08 10.46
N THR A 240 8.39 -5.42 11.31
CA THR A 240 8.15 -5.74 12.72
C THR A 240 7.80 -4.47 13.49
N HIS A 241 8.49 -3.35 13.24
CA HIS A 241 8.18 -2.05 13.85
C HIS A 241 6.79 -1.55 13.47
N VAL A 242 6.44 -1.63 12.18
CA VAL A 242 5.10 -1.34 11.66
C VAL A 242 4.03 -2.21 12.33
N ALA A 243 4.29 -3.52 12.48
CA ALA A 243 3.36 -4.45 13.10
C ALA A 243 3.08 -4.11 14.59
N GLY A 244 4.11 -3.72 15.34
CA GLY A 244 3.97 -3.32 16.74
C GLY A 244 3.10 -2.07 16.90
N THR A 245 3.26 -1.07 16.04
CA THR A 245 2.44 0.14 16.08
C THR A 245 0.96 -0.17 15.82
N ILE A 246 0.67 -1.12 14.92
CA ILE A 246 -0.71 -1.52 14.61
C ILE A 246 -1.32 -2.33 15.76
N ALA A 247 -0.65 -3.40 16.21
CA ALA A 247 -1.27 -4.39 17.08
C ALA A 247 -0.28 -5.12 18.02
N ALA A 248 0.73 -4.45 18.56
CA ALA A 248 1.41 -4.96 19.75
C ALA A 248 0.37 -5.28 20.84
N ALA A 249 0.41 -6.50 21.38
CA ALA A 249 -0.59 -7.00 22.31
C ALA A 249 -0.44 -6.34 23.69
N ARG A 250 -1.56 -5.91 24.29
CA ARG A 250 -1.62 -5.50 25.70
C ARG A 250 -1.54 -6.72 26.61
N ASN A 251 -0.34 -7.09 27.03
CA ASN A 251 -0.04 -8.38 27.65
C ASN A 251 0.82 -8.30 28.93
N GLY A 252 1.09 -7.08 29.41
CA GLY A 252 1.99 -6.75 30.51
C GLY A 252 3.47 -6.64 30.11
N THR A 253 3.79 -6.55 28.82
CA THR A 253 5.16 -6.49 28.30
C THR A 253 5.28 -5.37 27.28
N GLY A 254 6.41 -4.66 27.25
CA GLY A 254 6.71 -3.79 26.12
C GLY A 254 5.69 -2.67 25.92
N ILE A 255 5.09 -2.62 24.73
CA ILE A 255 4.20 -1.56 24.24
C ILE A 255 2.83 -2.11 23.82
N VAL A 256 1.88 -1.21 23.56
CA VAL A 256 0.56 -1.55 23.02
C VAL A 256 0.36 -0.87 21.67
N GLY A 257 -0.16 -1.62 20.70
CA GLY A 257 -0.51 -1.08 19.38
C GLY A 257 -1.87 -0.37 19.40
N VAL A 258 -2.21 0.32 18.31
CA VAL A 258 -3.50 1.02 18.20
C VAL A 258 -4.71 0.08 18.34
N ALA A 259 -4.62 -1.12 17.79
CA ALA A 259 -5.72 -2.09 17.75
C ALA A 259 -5.25 -3.49 18.24
N PRO A 260 -4.93 -3.66 19.53
CA PRO A 260 -4.28 -4.86 20.03
C PRO A 260 -5.17 -6.12 19.99
N GLY A 261 -6.48 -5.98 19.75
CA GLY A 261 -7.42 -7.10 19.61
C GLY A 261 -7.46 -7.73 18.20
N VAL A 262 -6.84 -7.12 17.19
CA VAL A 262 -6.90 -7.59 15.78
C VAL A 262 -5.84 -8.63 15.46
N ARG A 263 -5.93 -9.25 14.27
CA ARG A 263 -4.89 -10.13 13.74
C ARG A 263 -4.03 -9.43 12.70
N LEU A 264 -2.76 -9.81 12.63
CA LEU A 264 -1.84 -9.35 11.59
C LEU A 264 -1.57 -10.47 10.59
N ALA A 265 -1.44 -10.14 9.32
CA ALA A 265 -0.86 -11.01 8.31
C ALA A 265 0.42 -10.38 7.77
N SER A 266 1.51 -11.14 7.76
CA SER A 266 2.78 -10.67 7.21
C SER A 266 2.80 -10.90 5.70
N VAL A 267 2.74 -9.84 4.91
CA VAL A 267 2.78 -9.90 3.46
C VAL A 267 4.13 -9.34 3.02
N LYS A 268 5.13 -10.21 2.91
CA LYS A 268 6.50 -9.75 2.64
C LYS A 268 6.62 -9.31 1.17
N VAL A 269 6.80 -8.02 0.95
CA VAL A 269 6.97 -7.38 -0.38
C VAL A 269 8.29 -6.63 -0.51
N VAL A 270 9.05 -6.46 0.57
CA VAL A 270 10.39 -5.87 0.55
C VAL A 270 11.43 -6.98 0.49
N ASN A 271 12.29 -6.96 -0.53
CA ASN A 271 13.38 -7.91 -0.65
C ASN A 271 14.58 -7.56 0.26
N ASP A 272 15.61 -8.39 0.25
CA ASP A 272 16.77 -8.22 1.15
C ASP A 272 17.62 -6.99 0.81
N ASP A 273 17.49 -6.47 -0.41
CA ASP A 273 18.13 -5.24 -0.89
C ASP A 273 17.33 -3.97 -0.51
N GLY A 274 16.13 -4.13 0.04
CA GLY A 274 15.26 -3.03 0.47
C GLY A 274 14.27 -2.54 -0.60
N PHE A 275 14.13 -3.24 -1.72
CA PHE A 275 13.26 -2.84 -2.83
C PHE A 275 11.88 -3.53 -2.79
N ILE A 276 10.89 -2.79 -3.26
CA ILE A 276 9.50 -3.20 -3.50
C ILE A 276 9.19 -3.02 -4.98
N TYR A 277 9.45 -4.03 -5.80
CA TYR A 277 9.14 -3.95 -7.22
C TYR A 277 7.64 -4.10 -7.53
N PRO A 278 7.14 -3.64 -8.70
CA PRO A 278 5.73 -3.69 -9.07
C PRO A 278 5.14 -5.09 -8.95
N GLU A 279 5.86 -6.13 -9.37
CA GLU A 279 5.40 -7.52 -9.25
C GLU A 279 5.23 -7.99 -7.80
N TYR A 280 6.01 -7.45 -6.85
CA TYR A 280 5.87 -7.75 -5.43
C TYR A 280 4.64 -7.07 -4.85
N ALA A 281 4.43 -5.80 -5.18
CA ALA A 281 3.24 -5.05 -4.80
C ALA A 281 1.97 -5.68 -5.37
N VAL A 282 1.97 -6.07 -6.66
CA VAL A 282 0.85 -6.79 -7.31
C VAL A 282 0.53 -8.08 -6.55
N CYS A 283 1.54 -8.89 -6.24
CA CYS A 283 1.34 -10.10 -5.45
C CYS A 283 0.73 -9.79 -4.07
N GLY A 284 1.24 -8.79 -3.36
CA GLY A 284 0.78 -8.41 -2.03
C GLY A 284 -0.69 -7.97 -2.00
N PHE A 285 -1.08 -7.03 -2.86
CA PHE A 285 -2.46 -6.54 -2.92
C PHE A 285 -3.44 -7.62 -3.39
N VAL A 286 -3.07 -8.39 -4.43
CA VAL A 286 -3.92 -9.50 -4.88
C VAL A 286 -4.08 -10.54 -3.77
N TRP A 287 -3.01 -10.86 -3.05
CA TRP A 287 -3.06 -11.79 -1.93
C TRP A 287 -3.98 -11.29 -0.81
N ALA A 288 -3.87 -10.01 -0.42
CA ALA A 288 -4.76 -9.40 0.57
C ALA A 288 -6.24 -9.53 0.17
N GLY A 289 -6.57 -9.25 -1.09
CA GLY A 289 -7.92 -9.42 -1.62
C GLY A 289 -8.40 -10.89 -1.69
N LEU A 290 -7.51 -11.83 -2.01
CA LEU A 290 -7.82 -13.27 -2.03
C LEU A 290 -7.97 -13.87 -0.63
N ARG A 291 -7.25 -13.32 0.35
CA ARG A 291 -7.33 -13.75 1.75
C ARG A 291 -8.41 -13.05 2.55
N HIS A 292 -9.11 -12.07 1.96
CA HIS A 292 -10.13 -11.28 2.63
C HIS A 292 -9.58 -10.59 3.89
N MET A 293 -8.38 -10.04 3.79
CA MET A 293 -7.90 -9.08 4.78
C MET A 293 -8.85 -7.88 4.80
N ASP A 294 -8.87 -7.14 5.91
CA ASP A 294 -9.77 -6.01 6.06
C ASP A 294 -9.06 -4.69 5.80
N VAL A 295 -7.79 -4.60 6.21
CA VAL A 295 -6.94 -3.41 6.09
C VAL A 295 -5.59 -3.83 5.54
N THR A 296 -4.94 -2.98 4.75
CA THR A 296 -3.49 -3.08 4.53
C THR A 296 -2.77 -1.82 5.00
N ASN A 297 -1.58 -2.00 5.58
CA ASN A 297 -0.62 -0.93 5.76
C ASN A 297 0.48 -1.03 4.68
N ASN A 298 0.79 0.09 4.03
CA ASN A 298 1.79 0.19 2.97
C ASN A 298 2.80 1.31 3.29
N SER A 299 3.88 0.96 3.99
CA SER A 299 4.87 1.92 4.49
C SER A 299 6.07 2.10 3.54
N TYR A 300 5.80 2.18 2.23
CA TYR A 300 6.76 2.21 1.13
C TYR A 300 6.20 2.95 -0.10
N TYR A 301 7.08 3.30 -1.05
CA TYR A 301 6.71 3.52 -2.46
C TYR A 301 7.21 2.35 -3.32
N VAL A 302 6.63 2.15 -4.50
CA VAL A 302 7.02 1.05 -5.41
C VAL A 302 8.28 1.41 -6.20
N ASP A 303 9.34 0.65 -6.03
CA ASP A 303 10.62 0.79 -6.71
C ASP A 303 10.57 0.35 -8.18
N PRO A 304 11.40 0.90 -9.08
CA PRO A 304 12.55 1.74 -8.77
C PRO A 304 12.30 3.24 -8.89
N PHE A 305 11.05 3.62 -9.12
CA PHE A 305 10.67 5.01 -9.33
C PHE A 305 9.85 5.51 -8.14
N MET A 306 10.32 6.57 -7.49
CA MET A 306 9.50 7.30 -6.52
C MET A 306 8.20 7.81 -7.17
N TYR A 307 8.25 8.21 -8.44
CA TYR A 307 7.08 8.62 -9.22
C TYR A 307 6.98 7.86 -10.55
N TRP A 308 5.88 7.13 -10.73
CA TRP A 308 5.56 6.34 -11.92
C TRP A 308 4.70 7.13 -12.91
N CYS A 309 5.25 7.41 -14.09
CA CYS A 309 4.68 8.31 -15.09
C CYS A 309 3.85 7.60 -16.17
N GLU A 310 2.61 8.02 -16.38
CA GLU A 310 1.68 7.43 -17.37
C GLU A 310 2.04 7.68 -18.84
N ASP A 311 2.79 8.76 -19.11
CA ASP A 311 3.28 9.08 -20.44
C ASP A 311 4.49 8.23 -20.86
N GLN A 312 5.05 7.41 -19.96
CA GLN A 312 6.13 6.45 -20.25
C GLN A 312 5.58 5.02 -20.39
N PRO A 313 5.73 4.34 -21.54
CA PRO A 313 5.09 3.05 -21.79
C PRO A 313 5.45 1.91 -20.83
N ASP A 314 6.69 1.86 -20.34
CA ASP A 314 7.11 0.86 -19.34
C ASP A 314 6.46 1.13 -18.00
N GLN A 315 6.57 2.38 -17.54
CA GLN A 315 6.02 2.80 -16.26
C GLN A 315 4.51 2.72 -16.22
N ARG A 316 3.81 3.12 -17.29
CA ARG A 316 2.36 2.99 -17.41
C ARG A 316 1.90 1.54 -17.23
N ALA A 317 2.58 0.58 -17.86
CA ALA A 317 2.19 -0.83 -17.75
C ALA A 317 2.36 -1.36 -16.31
N ALA A 318 3.47 -1.02 -15.65
CA ALA A 318 3.73 -1.39 -14.27
C ALA A 318 2.76 -0.72 -13.28
N LYS A 319 2.57 0.61 -13.39
CA LYS A 319 1.60 1.39 -12.60
C LYS A 319 0.20 0.81 -12.73
N GLU A 320 -0.24 0.52 -13.95
CA GLU A 320 -1.56 -0.06 -14.21
C GLU A 320 -1.73 -1.44 -13.57
N ALA A 321 -0.70 -2.28 -13.57
CA ALA A 321 -0.74 -3.58 -12.90
C ALA A 321 -0.94 -3.42 -11.39
N VAL A 322 -0.21 -2.50 -10.75
CA VAL A 322 -0.35 -2.18 -9.32
C VAL A 322 -1.72 -1.58 -9.01
N ARG A 323 -2.18 -0.60 -9.81
CA ARG A 323 -3.51 0.02 -9.68
C ARG A 323 -4.62 -1.02 -9.72
N ARG A 324 -4.57 -1.97 -10.67
CA ARG A 324 -5.56 -3.06 -10.76
C ARG A 324 -5.52 -4.00 -9.56
N ALA A 325 -4.34 -4.23 -8.99
CA ALA A 325 -4.18 -5.06 -7.80
C ALA A 325 -4.82 -4.39 -6.58
N VAL A 326 -4.57 -3.10 -6.36
CA VAL A 326 -5.22 -2.28 -5.32
C VAL A 326 -6.74 -2.29 -5.52
N GLU A 327 -7.22 -1.95 -6.72
CA GLU A 327 -8.65 -1.92 -7.03
C GLU A 327 -9.32 -3.29 -6.81
N PHE A 328 -8.62 -4.38 -7.13
CA PHE A 328 -9.10 -5.73 -6.85
C PHE A 328 -9.23 -6.00 -5.36
N SER A 329 -8.24 -5.66 -4.53
CA SER A 329 -8.35 -5.80 -3.08
C SER A 329 -9.46 -4.92 -2.50
N THR A 330 -9.62 -3.67 -2.97
CA THR A 330 -10.71 -2.79 -2.56
C THR A 330 -12.07 -3.40 -2.87
N ARG A 331 -12.27 -3.94 -4.08
CA ARG A 331 -13.51 -4.65 -4.45
C ARG A 331 -13.74 -5.94 -3.63
N ARG A 332 -12.70 -6.47 -2.99
CA ARG A 332 -12.78 -7.61 -2.06
C ARG A 332 -13.02 -7.21 -0.61
N GLY A 333 -13.14 -5.91 -0.33
CA GLY A 333 -13.48 -5.38 0.99
C GLY A 333 -12.29 -4.88 1.80
N VAL A 334 -11.11 -4.78 1.19
CA VAL A 334 -9.88 -4.30 1.84
C VAL A 334 -9.81 -2.76 1.75
N VAL A 335 -9.54 -2.06 2.85
CA VAL A 335 -9.18 -0.63 2.85
C VAL A 335 -7.66 -0.47 3.01
N HIS A 336 -7.08 0.57 2.43
CA HIS A 336 -5.62 0.73 2.34
C HIS A 336 -5.17 2.02 3.03
N ALA A 337 -4.17 1.93 3.90
CA ALA A 337 -3.41 3.09 4.37
C ALA A 337 -2.00 3.03 3.76
N ALA A 338 -1.48 4.18 3.33
CA ALA A 338 -0.14 4.29 2.77
C ALA A 338 0.61 5.51 3.33
N ALA A 339 1.91 5.36 3.47
CA ALA A 339 2.79 6.44 3.88
C ALA A 339 2.96 7.45 2.72
N ALA A 340 2.83 8.75 3.00
CA ALA A 340 2.94 9.79 1.96
C ALA A 340 4.35 9.93 1.34
N GLY A 341 5.37 9.29 1.92
CA GLY A 341 6.78 9.43 1.51
C GLY A 341 7.59 10.42 2.36
N ASN A 342 8.91 10.36 2.23
CA ASN A 342 9.87 10.98 3.16
C ASN A 342 10.83 11.99 2.48
N ALA A 343 10.42 12.60 1.37
CA ALA A 343 11.25 13.49 0.56
C ALA A 343 11.06 14.99 0.86
N ALA A 344 10.21 15.34 1.84
CA ALA A 344 9.78 16.71 2.13
C ALA A 344 9.15 17.42 0.92
N THR A 345 8.50 16.66 0.03
CA THR A 345 7.96 17.12 -1.25
C THR A 345 6.50 17.56 -1.12
N ASP A 346 6.12 18.55 -1.93
CA ASP A 346 4.72 18.88 -2.22
C ASP A 346 4.20 17.98 -3.34
N LEU A 347 3.54 16.89 -3.00
CA LEU A 347 3.02 15.91 -3.98
C LEU A 347 2.07 16.58 -4.97
N ALA A 348 1.23 17.51 -4.51
CA ALA A 348 0.28 18.24 -5.35
C ALA A 348 0.93 19.16 -6.40
N ASN A 349 2.22 19.51 -6.25
CA ASN A 349 2.92 20.45 -7.12
C ASN A 349 4.33 19.99 -7.50
N ASN A 350 4.65 18.69 -7.34
CA ASN A 350 5.99 18.21 -7.62
C ASN A 350 6.24 18.14 -9.13
N THR A 351 7.43 18.57 -9.55
CA THR A 351 7.84 18.59 -10.96
C THR A 351 9.21 17.96 -11.18
N THR A 352 9.85 17.46 -10.11
CA THR A 352 11.18 16.87 -10.20
C THR A 352 11.34 15.60 -9.38
N ASP A 353 12.13 14.68 -9.91
CA ASP A 353 12.63 13.51 -9.19
C ASP A 353 14.11 13.32 -9.51
N THR A 354 14.95 13.27 -8.48
CA THR A 354 16.41 13.12 -8.62
C THR A 354 16.93 11.81 -8.04
N SER A 355 16.04 11.00 -7.48
CA SER A 355 16.38 9.78 -6.74
C SER A 355 16.15 8.52 -7.55
N SER A 356 15.37 8.61 -8.63
CA SER A 356 15.02 7.45 -9.45
C SER A 356 15.78 7.39 -10.78
N PRO A 357 16.01 6.18 -11.33
CA PRO A 357 15.77 4.89 -10.72
C PRO A 357 16.74 4.61 -9.57
N ASN A 358 16.26 4.04 -8.46
CA ASN A 358 17.08 3.76 -7.29
C ASN A 358 17.67 2.34 -7.27
N ASP A 359 17.25 1.46 -8.18
CA ASP A 359 17.84 0.14 -8.41
C ASP A 359 19.02 0.17 -9.40
N SER A 360 19.27 1.32 -10.03
CA SER A 360 20.45 1.57 -10.87
C SER A 360 21.05 2.96 -10.63
N THR A 361 21.26 3.75 -11.69
CA THR A 361 21.86 5.09 -11.59
C THR A 361 20.76 6.15 -11.67
N PRO A 362 20.51 6.89 -10.57
CA PRO A 362 19.53 7.97 -10.57
C PRO A 362 19.86 9.05 -11.59
N ILE A 363 18.83 9.62 -12.19
CA ILE A 363 18.95 10.79 -13.07
C ILE A 363 18.04 11.91 -12.57
N GLN A 364 18.31 13.15 -13.00
CA GLN A 364 17.35 14.22 -12.82
C GLN A 364 16.22 14.06 -13.83
N ARG A 365 15.01 13.83 -13.33
CA ARG A 365 13.78 13.67 -14.10
C ARG A 365 12.91 14.91 -13.91
N VAL A 366 12.37 15.41 -15.02
CA VAL A 366 11.13 16.19 -15.02
C VAL A 366 9.97 15.21 -14.85
N ILE A 367 9.06 15.49 -13.92
CA ILE A 367 7.80 14.76 -13.76
C ILE A 367 6.63 15.73 -13.95
N ASN A 368 5.45 15.17 -14.22
CA ASN A 368 4.21 15.90 -14.46
C ASN A 368 3.07 15.27 -13.64
N SER A 369 1.86 15.81 -13.75
CA SER A 369 0.69 15.35 -12.99
C SER A 369 0.30 13.89 -13.25
N GLY A 370 0.79 13.26 -14.32
CA GLY A 370 0.61 11.83 -14.58
C GLY A 370 1.64 10.93 -13.88
N CYS A 371 2.56 11.50 -13.09
CA CYS A 371 3.59 10.80 -12.34
C CYS A 371 3.24 10.74 -10.85
N GLU A 372 2.94 9.56 -10.33
CA GLU A 372 2.43 9.36 -8.97
C GLU A 372 3.38 8.50 -8.12
N ASP A 373 3.49 8.83 -6.84
CA ASP A 373 4.01 7.97 -5.78
C ASP A 373 2.95 6.91 -5.43
N ILE A 374 3.20 5.67 -5.84
CA ILE A 374 2.26 4.56 -5.64
C ILE A 374 2.78 3.63 -4.52
N PRO A 375 1.89 3.12 -3.65
CA PRO A 375 0.42 3.19 -3.76
C PRO A 375 -0.23 4.44 -3.16
N ALA A 376 0.52 5.36 -2.55
CA ALA A 376 -0.03 6.49 -1.80
C ALA A 376 -1.04 7.31 -2.62
N GLU A 377 -0.65 7.78 -3.79
CA GLU A 377 -1.48 8.65 -4.63
C GLU A 377 -2.53 7.90 -5.48
N LEU A 378 -2.72 6.59 -5.29
CA LEU A 378 -3.75 5.83 -5.99
C LEU A 378 -5.14 6.03 -5.37
N ASP A 379 -6.17 6.09 -6.22
CA ASP A 379 -7.58 6.17 -5.80
C ASP A 379 -7.95 5.12 -4.73
N GLY A 380 -8.61 5.57 -3.65
CA GLY A 380 -9.11 4.71 -2.58
C GLY A 380 -8.03 4.22 -1.59
N VAL A 381 -6.86 4.86 -1.60
CA VAL A 381 -5.80 4.69 -0.60
C VAL A 381 -5.77 5.90 0.32
N VAL A 382 -5.80 5.67 1.63
CA VAL A 382 -5.67 6.72 2.64
C VAL A 382 -4.20 7.12 2.76
N THR A 383 -3.85 8.30 2.28
CA THR A 383 -2.49 8.84 2.28
C THR A 383 -2.18 9.54 3.59
N VAL A 384 -1.10 9.11 4.26
CA VAL A 384 -0.79 9.51 5.64
C VAL A 384 0.50 10.32 5.72
N SER A 385 0.39 11.57 6.17
CA SER A 385 1.55 12.41 6.51
C SER A 385 2.04 12.14 7.94
N SER A 386 3.28 12.56 8.24
CA SER A 386 3.94 12.30 9.51
C SER A 386 4.02 13.54 10.39
N LEU A 387 3.74 13.36 11.68
CA LEU A 387 3.83 14.38 12.71
C LEU A 387 4.91 14.11 13.76
N THR A 388 5.40 15.18 14.37
CA THR A 388 6.21 15.15 15.58
C THR A 388 5.33 15.15 16.83
N GLN A 389 5.95 14.94 18.00
CA GLN A 389 5.28 15.02 19.30
C GLN A 389 4.60 16.37 19.58
N THR A 390 5.03 17.45 18.94
CA THR A 390 4.43 18.78 19.10
C THR A 390 3.36 19.06 18.04
N THR A 391 2.76 18.00 17.46
CA THR A 391 1.81 18.02 16.34
C THR A 391 2.31 18.73 15.09
N ALA A 392 3.59 19.06 14.97
CA ALA A 392 4.11 19.71 13.77
C ALA A 392 4.37 18.67 12.68
N LEU A 393 4.16 19.05 11.40
CA LEU A 393 4.58 18.22 10.27
C LEU A 393 6.07 17.86 10.40
N SER A 394 6.39 16.58 10.34
CA SER A 394 7.76 16.08 10.36
C SER A 394 8.54 16.66 9.19
N SER A 395 9.80 17.07 9.43
CA SER A 395 10.60 17.78 8.43
C SER A 395 10.89 16.98 7.15
N PHE A 396 10.73 15.65 7.21
CA PHE A 396 10.88 14.75 6.07
C PHE A 396 9.54 14.44 5.38
N SER A 397 8.39 14.71 6.00
CA SER A 397 7.10 14.26 5.48
C SER A 397 6.80 14.94 4.16
N ASN A 398 6.42 14.13 3.17
CA ASN A 398 5.69 14.66 2.04
C ASN A 398 4.35 15.27 2.51
N ARG A 399 3.82 16.16 1.69
CA ARG A 399 2.63 17.00 1.94
C ARG A 399 1.92 17.26 0.62
N GLY A 400 0.70 17.78 0.64
CA GLY A 400 -0.03 18.13 -0.57
C GLY A 400 -1.50 18.36 -0.28
N LEU A 401 -2.05 19.50 -0.76
CA LEU A 401 -3.48 19.76 -0.65
C LEU A 401 -4.23 18.79 -1.57
N ASP A 402 -5.30 18.20 -1.04
CA ASP A 402 -6.10 17.18 -1.74
C ASP A 402 -5.31 15.93 -2.16
N VAL A 403 -4.13 15.71 -1.56
CA VAL A 403 -3.33 14.48 -1.68
C VAL A 403 -3.20 13.78 -0.33
N ILE A 404 -2.90 14.53 0.74
CA ILE A 404 -2.89 13.98 2.10
C ILE A 404 -4.33 13.85 2.59
N ASP A 405 -4.72 12.65 3.04
CA ASP A 405 -6.05 12.41 3.60
C ASP A 405 -6.10 12.71 5.10
N VAL A 406 -5.11 12.23 5.85
CA VAL A 406 -5.00 12.39 7.31
C VAL A 406 -3.53 12.44 7.72
N ALA A 407 -3.26 12.94 8.93
CA ALA A 407 -1.94 12.90 9.55
C ALA A 407 -1.91 12.01 10.79
N ALA A 408 -0.73 11.47 11.08
CA ALA A 408 -0.50 10.66 12.27
C ALA A 408 0.94 10.82 12.82
N PRO A 409 1.17 10.45 14.09
CA PRO A 409 2.51 10.42 14.69
C PRO A 409 3.52 9.59 13.86
N GLY A 410 4.65 10.17 13.48
CA GLY A 410 5.67 9.46 12.70
C GLY A 410 7.12 9.82 13.01
N SER A 411 7.41 10.63 14.04
CA SER A 411 8.79 10.97 14.45
C SER A 411 9.13 10.45 15.84
N SER A 412 10.17 9.63 15.97
CA SER A 412 10.57 9.00 17.23
C SER A 412 9.43 8.18 17.83
N ILE A 413 8.92 7.24 17.03
CA ILE A 413 7.86 6.30 17.40
C ILE A 413 8.49 5.05 17.98
N LEU A 414 8.10 4.72 19.21
CA LEU A 414 8.55 3.51 19.90
C LEU A 414 7.73 2.33 19.42
N SER A 415 8.39 1.29 18.93
CA SER A 415 7.72 0.03 18.56
C SER A 415 8.67 -1.15 18.63
N THR A 416 8.16 -2.33 18.32
CA THR A 416 8.87 -3.61 18.32
C THR A 416 9.95 -3.65 17.25
N GLU A 417 11.14 -4.17 17.57
CA GLU A 417 12.23 -4.46 16.64
C GLU A 417 12.53 -5.97 16.66
N LEU A 418 13.53 -6.43 15.91
CA LEU A 418 13.92 -7.84 15.94
C LEU A 418 14.53 -8.24 17.29
N ASP A 419 14.69 -9.55 17.47
CA ASP A 419 15.29 -10.17 18.65
C ASP A 419 14.52 -9.88 19.95
N GLY A 420 13.22 -9.57 19.85
CA GLY A 420 12.37 -9.28 21.01
C GLY A 420 12.66 -7.95 21.70
N THR A 421 13.19 -6.94 20.98
CA THR A 421 13.53 -5.63 21.52
C THR A 421 12.58 -4.52 21.03
N TRP A 422 12.73 -3.30 21.55
CA TRP A 422 11.96 -2.13 21.15
C TRP A 422 12.88 -0.97 20.82
N GLY A 423 12.50 -0.16 19.83
CA GLY A 423 13.31 0.96 19.36
C GLY A 423 12.49 2.09 18.75
N LEU A 424 13.15 3.24 18.62
CA LEU A 424 12.58 4.46 18.04
C LEU A 424 12.91 4.54 16.55
N LYS A 425 11.88 4.68 15.71
CA LYS A 425 12.04 5.00 14.28
C LYS A 425 11.27 6.25 13.90
N SER A 426 11.64 6.85 12.77
CA SER A 426 10.98 8.02 12.21
C SER A 426 10.75 7.85 10.72
N GLY A 427 9.57 8.24 10.26
CA GLY A 427 9.15 8.18 8.86
C GLY A 427 7.63 8.26 8.76
N THR A 428 7.11 8.64 7.59
CA THR A 428 5.70 8.40 7.24
C THR A 428 5.35 6.92 7.32
N SER A 429 6.36 6.04 7.18
CA SER A 429 6.29 4.61 7.46
C SER A 429 5.88 4.24 8.90
N MET A 430 6.07 5.14 9.86
CA MET A 430 5.59 4.98 11.24
C MET A 430 4.28 5.75 11.50
N ALA A 431 3.90 6.70 10.63
CA ALA A 431 2.61 7.36 10.69
C ALA A 431 1.48 6.50 10.10
N SER A 432 1.70 5.91 8.92
CA SER A 432 0.73 5.02 8.25
C SER A 432 0.18 3.89 9.14
N PRO A 433 0.99 3.16 9.95
CA PRO A 433 0.46 2.08 10.80
C PRO A 433 -0.49 2.56 11.89
N HIS A 434 -0.38 3.80 12.36
CA HIS A 434 -1.38 4.35 13.29
C HIS A 434 -2.75 4.40 12.63
N VAL A 435 -2.82 4.93 11.41
CA VAL A 435 -4.07 5.03 10.63
C VAL A 435 -4.60 3.65 10.22
N ALA A 436 -3.71 2.72 9.87
CA ALA A 436 -4.10 1.33 9.63
C ALA A 436 -4.74 0.70 10.87
N GLY A 437 -4.22 1.00 12.06
CA GLY A 437 -4.83 0.63 13.34
C GLY A 437 -6.22 1.23 13.54
N VAL A 438 -6.39 2.54 13.29
CA VAL A 438 -7.70 3.23 13.38
C VAL A 438 -8.71 2.62 12.39
N LEU A 439 -8.31 2.34 11.15
CA LEU A 439 -9.15 1.64 10.17
C LEU A 439 -9.55 0.23 10.66
N ALA A 440 -8.67 -0.46 11.37
CA ALA A 440 -8.95 -1.78 11.94
C ALA A 440 -9.92 -1.71 13.14
N LEU A 441 -9.84 -0.66 13.96
CA LEU A 441 -10.82 -0.35 15.01
C LEU A 441 -12.20 -0.04 14.39
N LEU A 442 -12.24 0.83 13.38
CA LEU A 442 -13.46 1.13 12.61
C LEU A 442 -14.09 -0.14 12.03
N LYS A 443 -13.29 -1.02 11.43
CA LYS A 443 -13.79 -2.29 10.90
C LYS A 443 -14.30 -3.20 12.01
N SER A 444 -13.65 -3.21 13.17
CA SER A 444 -14.05 -4.01 14.33
C SER A 444 -15.40 -3.55 14.90
N ALA A 445 -15.60 -2.23 15.03
CA ALA A 445 -16.86 -1.61 15.44
C ALA A 445 -17.96 -1.75 14.37
N HIS A 446 -17.56 -1.76 13.09
CA HIS A 446 -18.47 -1.78 11.95
C HIS A 446 -18.13 -2.86 10.91
N PRO A 447 -18.33 -4.16 11.21
CA PRO A 447 -17.87 -5.26 10.35
C PRO A 447 -18.44 -5.26 8.92
N ARG A 448 -19.56 -4.57 8.70
CA ARG A 448 -20.26 -4.49 7.41
C ARG A 448 -19.93 -3.26 6.58
N TRP A 449 -19.10 -2.34 7.07
CA TRP A 449 -18.71 -1.18 6.28
C TRP A 449 -17.80 -1.60 5.11
N SER A 450 -18.03 -0.95 3.97
CA SER A 450 -17.20 -1.07 2.78
C SER A 450 -15.93 -0.24 2.93
N PRO A 451 -14.87 -0.52 2.13
CA PRO A 451 -13.64 0.28 2.13
C PRO A 451 -13.89 1.77 2.00
N ALA A 452 -14.67 2.21 1.01
CA ALA A 452 -15.02 3.63 0.83
C ALA A 452 -15.70 4.27 2.04
N ARG A 453 -16.42 3.48 2.86
CA ARG A 453 -17.05 4.00 4.09
C ARG A 453 -16.04 4.08 5.24
N LEU A 454 -15.08 3.16 5.31
CA LEU A 454 -13.98 3.20 6.28
C LEU A 454 -13.05 4.38 5.99
N GLU A 455 -12.69 4.57 4.72
CA GLU A 455 -11.92 5.72 4.23
C GLU A 455 -12.63 7.05 4.56
N ALA A 456 -13.91 7.18 4.20
CA ALA A 456 -14.68 8.37 4.54
C ALA A 456 -14.75 8.58 6.06
N ALA A 457 -14.94 7.53 6.85
CA ALA A 457 -15.02 7.64 8.30
C ALA A 457 -13.71 8.13 8.91
N VAL A 458 -12.57 7.52 8.57
CA VAL A 458 -11.27 7.92 9.14
C VAL A 458 -10.91 9.38 8.81
N ARG A 459 -11.34 9.87 7.64
CA ARG A 459 -11.23 11.28 7.25
C ARG A 459 -12.15 12.19 8.06
N THR A 460 -13.44 11.88 8.10
CA THR A 460 -14.44 12.74 8.76
C THR A 460 -14.37 12.75 10.29
N GLN A 461 -13.74 11.72 10.87
CA GLN A 461 -13.54 11.59 12.32
C GLN A 461 -12.17 12.10 12.77
N ALA A 462 -11.31 12.54 11.84
CA ALA A 462 -10.04 13.13 12.19
C ALA A 462 -10.25 14.44 12.96
N ASP A 463 -9.33 14.73 13.89
CA ASP A 463 -9.31 15.99 14.60
C ASP A 463 -8.77 17.09 13.67
N ASP A 464 -9.65 17.96 13.17
CA ASP A 464 -9.31 19.15 12.39
C ASP A 464 -8.13 19.90 13.05
N HIS A 465 -7.07 20.14 12.27
CA HIS A 465 -5.89 20.82 12.77
C HIS A 465 -5.45 21.95 11.86
N GLU A 466 -5.49 23.17 12.39
CA GLU A 466 -4.96 24.34 11.69
C GLU A 466 -3.46 24.20 11.50
N CYS A 467 -3.03 24.16 10.24
CA CYS A 467 -1.63 24.32 9.93
C CYS A 467 -1.24 25.80 9.93
N THR A 468 -0.11 26.13 10.55
CA THR A 468 0.50 27.46 10.44
C THR A 468 1.92 27.34 9.93
N THR A 469 2.28 28.17 8.95
CA THR A 469 3.65 28.20 8.42
C THR A 469 4.50 29.10 9.33
N ALA A 470 5.08 28.53 10.38
CA ALA A 470 6.05 29.25 11.22
C ALA A 470 7.44 29.32 10.55
N SER A 471 7.84 28.23 9.89
CA SER A 471 9.06 28.07 9.08
C SER A 471 8.93 26.80 8.22
N GLY A 472 9.50 26.80 7.01
CA GLY A 472 9.42 25.65 6.10
C GLY A 472 8.49 25.89 4.91
N PRO A 473 8.01 24.83 4.24
CA PRO A 473 7.11 24.96 3.10
C PRO A 473 5.81 25.68 3.44
N ALA A 474 5.08 26.19 2.44
CA ALA A 474 3.80 26.83 2.70
C ALA A 474 2.74 25.78 2.99
N CYS A 475 2.04 25.90 4.12
CA CYS A 475 0.77 25.22 4.28
C CYS A 475 -0.34 25.98 3.55
N VAL A 476 -1.17 25.25 2.82
CA VAL A 476 -2.30 25.78 2.04
C VAL A 476 -3.55 24.96 2.34
N GLY A 477 -4.72 25.56 2.17
CA GLY A 477 -6.01 24.95 2.49
C GLY A 477 -6.70 25.61 3.68
N THR A 478 -7.66 24.89 4.26
CA THR A 478 -8.50 25.32 5.38
C THR A 478 -8.17 24.53 6.65
N PRO A 479 -8.61 24.97 7.84
CA PRO A 479 -8.49 24.18 9.06
C PRO A 479 -9.00 22.73 8.94
N ALA A 480 -10.09 22.54 8.19
CA ALA A 480 -10.74 21.24 8.01
C ALA A 480 -10.14 20.40 6.88
N ASN A 481 -9.37 20.99 5.96
CA ASN A 481 -8.63 20.25 4.93
C ASN A 481 -7.45 21.10 4.45
N ASN A 482 -6.23 20.68 4.76
CA ASN A 482 -5.01 21.38 4.37
C ASN A 482 -3.86 20.45 3.95
N SER A 483 -2.84 21.05 3.32
CA SER A 483 -1.74 20.30 2.73
C SER A 483 -0.87 19.51 3.71
N TYR A 484 -0.96 19.77 5.03
CA TYR A 484 -0.14 19.10 6.04
C TYR A 484 -0.90 17.97 6.71
N TYR A 485 -2.13 18.25 7.13
CA TYR A 485 -2.92 17.35 7.94
C TYR A 485 -4.02 16.62 7.15
N GLY A 486 -4.22 16.96 5.87
CA GLY A 486 -5.44 16.54 5.18
C GLY A 486 -6.64 17.02 5.97
N GLU A 487 -7.56 16.10 6.25
CA GLU A 487 -8.77 16.31 7.05
C GLU A 487 -8.49 16.36 8.56
N GLY A 488 -7.26 16.10 9.03
CA GLY A 488 -6.90 16.24 10.43
C GLY A 488 -5.94 15.17 10.96
N ILE A 489 -5.75 15.19 12.28
CA ILE A 489 -4.98 14.14 12.99
C ILE A 489 -5.92 12.95 13.22
N ALA A 490 -5.49 11.74 12.88
CA ALA A 490 -6.30 10.53 13.08
C ALA A 490 -6.74 10.38 14.55
N ASP A 491 -7.99 9.96 14.77
CA ASP A 491 -8.59 9.76 16.10
C ASP A 491 -9.10 8.32 16.25
N ALA A 492 -8.44 7.56 17.12
CA ALA A 492 -8.80 6.18 17.42
C ALA A 492 -10.03 6.06 18.33
N LEU A 493 -10.31 7.06 19.16
CA LEU A 493 -11.44 7.04 20.08
C LEU A 493 -12.76 7.21 19.32
N GLU A 494 -12.80 8.15 18.36
CA GLU A 494 -13.96 8.33 17.47
C GLU A 494 -14.27 7.09 16.61
N ALA A 495 -13.27 6.25 16.35
CA ALA A 495 -13.46 4.99 15.64
C ALA A 495 -14.23 3.93 16.43
N VAL A 496 -14.32 4.05 17.76
CA VAL A 496 -14.92 3.05 18.65
C VAL A 496 -16.09 3.58 19.48
N THR A 497 -16.39 4.88 19.39
CA THR A 497 -17.55 5.49 20.04
C THR A 497 -18.83 5.37 19.19
N PRO A 498 -20.03 5.26 19.80
CA PRO A 498 -21.29 4.97 19.09
C PRO A 498 -21.87 6.07 18.20
#